data_AF-A0A060WU29-F1
#
_entry.id   AF-A0A060WU29-F1
#
_cell.length_a   1.000
_cell.length_b   1.000
_cell.length_c   1.000
_cell.angle_alpha   90.00
_cell.angle_beta   90.00
_cell.angle_gamma   90.00
#
_symmetry.space_group_name_H-M   'P 1'
#
loop_
_entity.id
_entity.type
_entity.pdbx_description
1 polymer ?
#
loop_
_entity_poly.entity_id
_entity_poly.type
_entity_poly.pdbx_seq_one_letter_code
_entity_poly.pdbx_strand_id
1 'polypeptide(L)' 'MPAWRRDIMKKKLDEEKKEEERAKKEKESEEKTEQERLRTLGYDESKLAPWQRQIILKKGDIAKP' A
#
# COMPACT_ATOMS: atom_id res chain seq x y z
N MET A 1 -9.20 -32.05 18.73
CA MET A 1 -8.74 -30.67 19.02
C MET A 1 -9.64 -30.06 20.10
N PRO A 2 -9.09 -29.56 21.21
CA PRO A 2 -9.83 -28.88 22.27
C PRO A 2 -10.62 -27.66 21.76
N ALA A 3 -11.75 -27.34 22.39
CA ALA A 3 -12.61 -26.21 22.00
C ALA A 3 -11.84 -24.88 21.94
N TRP A 4 -11.04 -24.58 22.97
CA TRP A 4 -10.21 -23.37 23.04
C TRP A 4 -9.17 -23.26 21.92
N ARG A 5 -8.66 -24.39 21.42
CA ARG A 5 -7.76 -24.44 20.25
C ARG A 5 -8.52 -24.15 18.95
N ARG A 6 -9.78 -24.56 18.85
CA ARG A 6 -10.62 -24.24 17.67
C ARG A 6 -11.01 -22.77 17.64
N ASP A 7 -11.34 -22.18 18.79
CA ASP A 7 -11.66 -20.74 18.88
C ASP A 7 -10.47 -19.85 18.52
N ILE A 8 -9.26 -20.18 19.00
CA ILE A 8 -8.04 -19.45 18.62
C ILE A 8 -7.74 -19.57 17.13
N MET A 9 -7.86 -20.77 16.55
CA MET A 9 -7.63 -20.99 15.11
C MET A 9 -8.65 -20.24 14.25
N LYS A 10 -9.92 -20.23 14.66
CA LYS A 10 -10.99 -19.53 13.94
C LYS A 10 -10.82 -18.01 14.00
N LYS A 11 -10.35 -17.47 15.14
CA LYS A 11 -10.04 -16.05 15.31
C LYS A 11 -8.83 -15.61 14.48
N LYS A 12 -7.74 -16.39 14.47
CA LYS A 12 -6.57 -16.10 13.63
C LYS A 12 -6.90 -16.12 12.13
N LEU A 13 -7.72 -17.08 11.68
CA LEU A 13 -8.08 -17.20 10.27
C LEU A 13 -8.98 -16.04 9.78
N ASP A 14 -9.85 -15.53 10.66
CA ASP A 14 -10.68 -14.34 10.38
C ASP A 14 -9.85 -13.06 10.35
N GLU A 15 -8.87 -12.95 11.24
CA GLU A 15 -7.95 -11.81 11.34
C GLU A 15 -7.00 -11.75 10.14
N GLU A 16 -6.41 -12.88 9.71
CA GLU A 16 -5.56 -12.94 8.50
C GLU A 16 -6.32 -12.57 7.23
N LYS A 17 -7.57 -13.04 7.07
CA LYS A 17 -8.39 -12.66 5.91
C LYS A 17 -8.69 -11.16 5.88
N LYS A 18 -8.86 -10.56 7.06
CA LYS A 18 -9.15 -9.13 7.20
C LYS A 18 -7.91 -8.27 6.99
N GLU A 19 -6.74 -8.75 7.39
CA GLU A 19 -5.45 -8.11 7.10
C GLU A 19 -5.09 -8.18 5.62
N GLU A 20 -5.33 -9.29 4.92
CA GLU A 20 -5.02 -9.39 3.49
C GLU A 20 -5.89 -8.43 2.66
N GLU A 21 -7.18 -8.31 2.99
CA GLU A 21 -8.10 -7.33 2.39
C GLU A 21 -7.67 -5.89 2.67
N ARG A 22 -7.21 -5.61 3.90
CA ARG A 22 -6.70 -4.28 4.26
C ARG A 22 -5.39 -3.97 3.55
N ALA A 23 -4.45 -4.91 3.48
CA ALA A 23 -3.18 -4.74 2.81
C ALA A 23 -3.36 -4.56 1.29
N LYS A 24 -4.33 -5.25 0.66
CA LYS A 24 -4.67 -5.02 -0.75
C LYS A 24 -5.27 -3.64 -0.98
N LYS A 25 -6.19 -3.20 -0.11
CA LYS A 25 -6.75 -1.83 -0.17
C LYS A 25 -5.70 -0.77 0.08
N GLU A 26 -4.79 -1.01 1.03
CA GLU A 26 -3.71 -0.08 1.37
C GLU A 26 -2.77 0.06 0.18
N LYS A 27 -2.33 -1.04 -0.45
CA LYS A 27 -1.51 -1.01 -1.67
C LYS A 27 -2.20 -0.29 -2.84
N GLU A 28 -3.48 -0.55 -3.10
CA GLU A 28 -4.21 0.16 -4.16
C GLU A 28 -4.35 1.66 -3.85
N SER A 29 -4.53 2.00 -2.57
CA SER A 29 -4.56 3.40 -2.12
C SER A 29 -3.19 4.05 -2.21
N GLU A 30 -2.12 3.30 -1.93
CA GLU A 30 -0.72 3.74 -2.01
C GLU A 30 -0.33 4.02 -3.46
N GLU A 31 -0.66 3.11 -4.39
CA GLU A 31 -0.46 3.33 -5.83
C GLU A 31 -1.22 4.58 -6.31
N LYS A 32 -2.50 4.74 -5.92
CA LYS A 32 -3.26 5.97 -6.25
C LYS A 32 -2.62 7.22 -5.65
N THR A 33 -2.11 7.15 -4.43
CA THR A 33 -1.41 8.29 -3.82
C THR A 33 -0.07 8.57 -4.50
N GLU A 34 0.66 7.55 -4.94
CA GLU A 34 1.88 7.69 -5.73
C GLU A 34 1.59 8.39 -7.06
N GLN A 35 0.50 8.02 -7.75
CA GLN A 35 0.06 8.68 -8.98
C GLN A 35 -0.31 10.15 -8.75
N GLU A 36 -1.07 10.46 -7.70
CA GLU A 36 -1.41 11.83 -7.34
C GLU A 36 -0.19 12.66 -6.91
N ARG A 37 0.78 12.05 -6.23
CA ARG A 37 2.06 12.70 -5.89
C ARG A 37 2.84 13.06 -7.14
N LEU A 38 2.95 12.14 -8.11
CA LEU A 38 3.62 12.42 -9.38
C LEU A 38 2.90 13.55 -10.14
N ARG A 39 1.56 13.54 -10.19
CA ARG A 39 0.77 14.64 -10.79
C ARG A 39 0.97 15.98 -10.07
N THR A 40 0.99 15.98 -8.74
CA THR A 40 1.19 17.20 -7.93
C THR A 40 2.59 17.78 -8.15
N LEU A 41 3.59 16.92 -8.33
CA LEU A 41 4.95 17.30 -8.68
C LEU A 41 5.12 17.67 -10.16
N GLY A 42 4.05 17.58 -10.96
CA GLY A 42 4.06 17.89 -12.40
C GLY A 42 4.75 16.84 -13.26
N TYR A 43 5.00 15.64 -12.73
CA TYR A 43 5.59 14.54 -13.47
C TYR A 43 4.53 13.61 -14.06
N ASP A 44 4.73 13.28 -15.33
CA ASP A 44 3.89 12.33 -16.06
C ASP A 44 4.42 10.90 -15.87
N GLU A 45 3.60 10.02 -15.31
CA GLU A 45 3.93 8.61 -15.14
C GLU A 45 4.31 7.92 -16.45
N SER A 46 3.66 8.27 -17.55
CA SER A 46 3.93 7.67 -18.86
C SER A 46 5.32 8.04 -19.40
N LYS A 47 5.92 9.11 -18.87
CA LYS A 47 7.25 9.61 -19.27
C LYS A 47 8.34 9.23 -18.29
N LEU A 48 7.99 8.58 -17.18
CA LEU A 48 8.92 8.16 -16.14
C LEU A 48 9.10 6.64 -16.14
N ALA A 49 10.35 6.20 -16.22
CA ALA A 49 10.69 4.81 -15.95
C ALA A 49 10.32 4.43 -14.51
N PRO A 50 9.97 3.17 -14.23
CA PRO A 50 9.55 2.73 -12.89
C PRO A 50 10.55 3.12 -11.77
N TRP A 51 11.86 3.10 -12.06
CA TRP A 51 12.90 3.52 -11.12
C TRP A 51 12.96 5.04 -10.91
N GLN A 52 12.62 5.84 -11.92
CA GLN A 52 12.53 7.29 -11.76
C GLN A 52 11.31 7.67 -10.94
N ARG A 53 10.17 6.97 -11.12
CA ARG A 53 8.99 7.14 -10.27
C ARG A 53 9.36 6.95 -8.79
N GLN A 54 10.06 5.87 -8.47
CA GLN A 54 10.56 5.61 -7.12
C GLN A 54 11.47 6.72 -6.58
N ILE A 55 12.40 7.24 -7.39
CA ILE A 55 13.26 8.36 -6.98
C ILE A 55 12.46 9.64 -6.75
N ILE A 56 11.49 9.94 -7.62
CA ILE A 56 10.69 11.16 -7.54
C ILE A 56 9.72 11.10 -6.37
N LEU A 57 9.09 9.97 -6.11
CA LEU A 57 8.26 9.76 -4.94
C LEU A 57 9.08 9.91 -3.66
N LYS A 58 10.25 9.27 -3.61
CA LYS A 58 11.19 9.37 -2.49
C LYS A 58 11.74 10.78 -2.28
N LYS A 59 11.98 11.55 -3.35
CA LYS A 59 12.41 12.96 -3.27
C LYS A 59 11.24 13.93 -3.00
N GLY A 60 10.07 13.64 -3.54
CA GLY A 60 8.86 14.44 -3.40
C GLY A 60 8.32 14.45 -1.97
N ASP A 61 8.46 13.33 -1.26
CA ASP A 61 8.16 13.25 0.18
C ASP A 61 9.08 14.14 1.04
N ILE A 62 10.33 14.34 0.60
CA ILE A 62 11.31 15.21 1.29
C ILE A 62 11.06 16.69 0.97
N ALA A 63 10.44 16.99 -0.18
CA ALA A 63 10.18 18.35 -0.64
C ALA A 63 8.84 18.93 -0.14
N LYS A 64 8.08 18.19 0.68
CA LYS A 64 6.83 18.70 1.27
C LYS A 64 7.18 19.54 2.52
N PRO A 65 6.97 20.87 2.51
CA PRO A 65 7.16 21.72 3.68
C PRO A 65 6.14 21.44 4.79
#